data_AF-A0A6M1E6F0-F1
#
_entry.id   AF-A0A6M1E6F0-F1
#
_cell.length_a   1.000
_cell.length_b   1.000
_cell.length_c   1.000
_cell.angle_alpha   90.00
_cell.angle_beta   90.00
_cell.angle_gamma   90.00
#
_symmetry.space_group_name_H-M   'P 1'
#
loop_
_entity.id
_entity.type
_entity.pdbx_description
1 polymer ?
#
loop_
_entity_poly.entity_id
_entity_poly.type
_entity_poly.pdbx_seq_one_letter_code
_entity_poly.pdbx_strand_id
1 'polypeptide(L)'
;MNFKIGDLVRFVDEPIEGHITSIQPNDIVGVTDDTGFEIPVPKSKITLVHGNMRMPEDDLDELPRFTNQPFVDKGIYLGIAGEQQGGLAKFYLINETSYELLVSISSLAGAKTIGLFVQSIPRNDFAQCYTANFSSIGQWPTFYIQIIRHCPTEQTLVQPLSKEIRIRFSDLGHAKERVEMLQEKVWLFELDKKEEDIGIDKLKSHFISHRPKRS
;
A
#
# COMPACT_ATOMS: atom_id res chain seq x y z
N MET A 1 -8.82 -18.97 -12.86
CA MET A 1 -8.94 -17.56 -12.43
C MET A 1 -7.97 -17.35 -11.30
N ASN A 2 -7.09 -16.34 -11.38
CA ASN A 2 -6.11 -16.04 -10.33
C ASN A 2 -6.69 -14.95 -9.44
N PHE A 3 -7.07 -15.31 -8.21
CA PHE A 3 -7.51 -14.37 -7.19
C PHE A 3 -6.31 -13.68 -6.55
N LYS A 4 -6.43 -12.38 -6.28
CA LYS A 4 -5.42 -11.55 -5.61
C LYS A 4 -5.92 -11.12 -4.24
N ILE A 5 -4.98 -10.78 -3.36
CA ILE A 5 -5.30 -10.16 -2.07
C ILE A 5 -5.88 -8.76 -2.36
N GLY A 6 -7.01 -8.42 -1.73
CA GLY A 6 -7.76 -7.19 -1.98
C GLY A 6 -8.97 -7.34 -2.90
N ASP A 7 -9.07 -8.44 -3.65
CA ASP A 7 -10.21 -8.69 -4.53
C ASP A 7 -11.50 -8.82 -3.72
N LEU A 8 -12.55 -8.12 -4.16
CA LEU A 8 -13.90 -8.31 -3.64
C LEU A 8 -14.49 -9.60 -4.21
N VAL A 9 -14.88 -10.51 -3.33
CA VAL A 9 -15.45 -11.80 -3.69
C VAL A 9 -16.77 -12.04 -2.98
N ARG A 10 -17.67 -12.72 -3.68
CA ARG A 10 -18.96 -13.17 -3.15
C ARG A 10 -18.92 -14.69 -3.03
N PHE A 11 -19.46 -15.19 -1.93
CA PHE A 11 -19.58 -16.60 -1.68
C PHE A 11 -20.65 -17.18 -2.63
N VAL A 12 -20.40 -18.36 -3.18
CA VAL A 12 -21.31 -18.99 -4.15
C VAL A 12 -22.60 -19.46 -3.46
N ASP A 13 -22.46 -19.99 -2.24
CA ASP A 13 -23.55 -20.63 -1.49
C ASP A 13 -24.33 -19.63 -0.62
N GLU A 14 -23.74 -18.47 -0.31
CA GLU A 14 -24.28 -17.50 0.66
C GLU A 14 -24.22 -16.07 0.10
N PRO A 15 -25.18 -15.19 0.41
CA PRO A 15 -25.18 -13.80 -0.04
C PRO A 15 -24.23 -12.94 0.80
N ILE A 16 -23.05 -13.47 1.11
CA ILE A 16 -21.99 -12.80 1.87
C ILE A 16 -20.92 -12.34 0.88
N GLU A 17 -20.46 -11.12 1.07
CA GLU A 17 -19.37 -10.51 0.33
C GLU A 17 -18.22 -10.20 1.28
N GLY A 18 -17.00 -10.26 0.77
CA GLY A 18 -15.83 -9.87 1.54
C GLY A 18 -14.60 -9.74 0.66
N HIS A 19 -13.52 -9.26 1.26
CA HIS A 19 -12.25 -9.06 0.57
C HIS A 19 -11.27 -10.18 0.91
N ILE A 20 -10.52 -10.65 -0.09
CA ILE A 20 -9.46 -11.62 0.15
C ILE A 20 -8.35 -10.96 0.95
N THR A 21 -8.09 -11.43 2.16
CA THR A 21 -7.02 -10.94 3.05
C THR A 21 -5.84 -11.89 3.13
N SER A 22 -6.05 -13.19 2.86
CA SER A 22 -5.01 -14.21 2.95
C SER A 22 -5.19 -15.27 1.86
N ILE A 23 -4.07 -15.78 1.35
CA ILE A 23 -4.05 -16.91 0.40
C ILE A 23 -3.15 -17.98 0.98
N GLN A 24 -3.73 -19.14 1.30
CA GLN A 24 -3.04 -20.25 1.94
C GLN A 24 -2.67 -21.34 0.93
N PRO A 25 -1.67 -22.19 1.25
CA PRO A 25 -1.45 -23.45 0.54
C PRO A 25 -2.70 -24.34 0.61
N ASN A 26 -2.99 -25.11 -0.45
CA ASN A 26 -4.22 -25.92 -0.64
C ASN A 26 -5.48 -25.17 -1.11
N ASP A 27 -5.31 -24.05 -1.82
CA ASP A 27 -6.43 -23.37 -2.49
C ASP A 27 -7.52 -22.86 -1.53
N ILE A 28 -7.11 -22.57 -0.30
CA ILE A 28 -7.92 -21.90 0.73
C ILE A 28 -7.56 -20.42 0.72
N VAL A 29 -8.57 -19.56 0.76
CA VAL A 29 -8.43 -18.11 0.88
C VAL A 29 -9.17 -17.63 2.11
N GLY A 30 -8.54 -16.71 2.84
CA GLY A 30 -9.20 -15.98 3.92
C GLY A 30 -9.97 -14.82 3.31
N VAL A 31 -11.29 -14.82 3.50
CA VAL A 31 -12.16 -13.73 3.07
C VAL A 31 -12.65 -13.01 4.31
N THR A 32 -12.36 -11.71 4.41
CA THR A 32 -12.77 -10.87 5.53
C THR A 32 -13.95 -10.00 5.11
N ASP A 33 -15.02 -10.02 5.91
CA ASP A 33 -16.18 -9.16 5.73
C ASP A 33 -15.94 -7.73 6.25
N ASP A 34 -16.92 -6.84 6.06
CA ASP A 34 -16.85 -5.45 6.56
C ASP A 34 -16.80 -5.36 8.09
N THR A 35 -17.18 -6.44 8.79
CA THR A 35 -17.13 -6.51 10.26
C THR A 35 -15.74 -6.89 10.80
N GLY A 36 -14.84 -7.31 9.92
CA GLY A 36 -13.49 -7.75 10.27
C GLY A 36 -13.41 -9.20 10.72
N PHE A 37 -14.40 -10.04 10.38
CA PHE A 37 -14.33 -11.48 10.63
C PHE A 37 -13.72 -12.19 9.41
N GLU A 38 -12.61 -12.92 9.61
CA GLU A 38 -11.95 -13.68 8.54
C GLU A 38 -12.52 -15.11 8.47
N ILE A 39 -13.09 -15.46 7.33
CA ILE A 39 -13.65 -16.78 7.04
C ILE A 39 -12.73 -17.51 6.06
N PRO A 40 -12.13 -18.65 6.43
CA PRO A 40 -11.37 -19.47 5.50
C PRO A 40 -12.32 -20.24 4.58
N VAL A 41 -12.22 -19.99 3.28
CA VAL A 41 -13.03 -20.67 2.26
C VAL A 41 -12.21 -21.24 1.12
N PRO A 42 -12.62 -22.37 0.52
CA PRO A 42 -12.01 -22.87 -0.70
C PRO A 42 -12.23 -21.91 -1.86
N LYS A 43 -11.23 -21.72 -2.75
CA LYS A 43 -11.38 -20.86 -3.94
C LYS A 43 -12.52 -21.27 -4.87
N SER A 44 -12.92 -22.54 -4.86
CA SER A 44 -14.06 -23.04 -5.63
C SER A 44 -15.42 -22.52 -5.16
N LYS A 45 -15.50 -21.99 -3.93
CA LYS A 45 -16.74 -21.48 -3.32
C LYS A 45 -16.88 -19.96 -3.34
N ILE A 46 -16.00 -19.28 -4.05
CA ILE A 46 -16.03 -17.82 -4.19
C ILE A 46 -16.02 -17.42 -5.66
N THR A 47 -16.67 -16.29 -5.94
CA THR A 47 -16.70 -15.66 -7.26
C THR A 47 -16.26 -14.22 -7.15
N LEU A 48 -15.52 -13.73 -8.15
CA LEU A 48 -15.05 -12.36 -8.19
C LEU A 48 -16.24 -11.43 -8.45
N VAL A 49 -16.52 -10.53 -7.51
CA VAL A 49 -17.46 -9.44 -7.75
C VAL A 49 -16.68 -8.34 -8.45
N HIS A 50 -17.00 -8.11 -9.72
CA HIS A 50 -16.42 -7.00 -10.48
C HIS A 50 -17.08 -5.70 -10.02
N GLY A 51 -16.79 -5.27 -8.79
CA GLY A 51 -17.11 -3.95 -8.29
C GLY A 51 -16.01 -2.99 -8.73
N ASN A 52 -16.26 -2.25 -9.82
CA ASN A 52 -15.51 -1.07 -10.26
C ASN A 52 -13.96 -1.15 -10.18
N MET A 53 -13.35 -2.16 -10.79
CA MET A 53 -12.04 -1.90 -11.39
C MET A 53 -12.30 -1.16 -12.70
N ARG A 54 -11.88 0.11 -12.80
CA ARG A 54 -11.76 0.78 -14.10
C ARG A 54 -10.90 -0.13 -14.97
N MET A 55 -11.49 -0.64 -16.05
CA MET A 55 -10.75 -1.41 -17.05
C MET A 55 -9.77 -0.46 -17.74
N PRO A 56 -8.61 -0.94 -18.24
CA PRO A 56 -7.73 -0.15 -19.09
C PRO A 56 -8.38 0.32 -20.42
N GLU A 57 -9.63 -0.08 -20.68
CA GLU A 57 -10.44 0.43 -21.80
C GLU A 57 -11.10 1.79 -21.51
N ASP A 58 -11.11 2.27 -20.25
CA ASP A 58 -11.51 3.66 -19.93
C ASP A 58 -10.41 4.69 -20.27
N ASP A 59 -9.18 4.24 -20.60
CA ASP A 59 -8.02 5.10 -20.87
C ASP A 59 -7.90 5.57 -22.34
N LEU A 60 -8.86 5.23 -23.21
CA LEU A 60 -8.76 5.54 -24.64
C LEU A 60 -9.19 6.97 -25.04
N ASP A 61 -9.63 7.82 -24.10
CA ASP A 61 -10.18 9.14 -24.44
C ASP A 61 -9.66 10.34 -23.61
N GLU A 62 -8.47 10.28 -23.02
CA GLU A 62 -7.85 11.46 -22.41
C GLU A 62 -6.57 11.89 -23.14
N LEU A 63 -6.76 12.69 -24.21
CA LEU A 63 -5.74 13.66 -24.60
C LEU A 63 -5.34 14.48 -23.36
N PRO A 64 -4.05 14.68 -23.07
CA PRO A 64 -3.62 15.37 -21.87
C PRO A 64 -4.18 16.79 -21.87
N ARG A 65 -5.20 17.03 -21.04
CA ARG A 65 -5.64 18.38 -20.71
C ARG A 65 -4.50 18.99 -19.90
N PHE A 66 -3.74 19.89 -20.52
CA PHE A 66 -2.84 20.78 -19.80
C PHE A 66 -3.69 21.64 -18.88
N THR A 67 -3.83 21.23 -17.62
CA THR A 67 -4.35 22.10 -16.58
C THR A 67 -3.27 23.17 -16.33
N ASN A 68 -3.66 24.45 -16.26
CA ASN A 68 -2.75 25.55 -15.91
C ASN A 68 -2.30 25.51 -14.43
N GLN A 69 -2.30 24.33 -13.81
CA GLN A 69 -1.89 24.15 -12.43
C GLN A 69 -0.37 24.11 -12.35
N PRO A 70 0.21 24.67 -11.27
CA PRO A 70 1.64 24.54 -11.03
C PRO A 70 2.03 23.07 -10.95
N PHE A 71 3.18 22.72 -11.52
CA PHE A 71 3.68 21.36 -11.48
C PHE A 71 4.00 20.97 -10.02
N VAL A 72 3.42 19.86 -9.58
CA VAL A 72 3.56 19.34 -8.21
C VAL A 72 4.52 18.16 -8.23
N ASP A 73 5.71 18.35 -7.67
CA ASP A 73 6.76 17.32 -7.63
C ASP A 73 6.64 16.32 -6.47
N LYS A 74 5.94 16.70 -5.40
CA LYS A 74 5.85 15.94 -4.16
C LYS A 74 4.41 15.67 -3.76
N GLY A 75 4.20 14.58 -3.03
CA GLY A 75 2.88 14.19 -2.54
C GLY A 75 2.55 12.76 -2.92
N ILE A 76 3.46 11.83 -2.64
CA ILE A 76 3.20 10.41 -2.80
C ILE A 76 3.00 9.81 -1.41
N TYR A 77 1.81 9.31 -1.14
CA TYR A 77 1.44 8.84 0.19
C TYR A 77 0.93 7.41 0.18
N LEU A 78 1.25 6.66 1.23
CA LEU A 78 0.52 5.46 1.60
C LEU A 78 -0.56 5.86 2.62
N GLY A 79 -1.82 5.74 2.22
CA GLY A 79 -2.98 5.95 3.07
C GLY A 79 -3.49 4.62 3.64
N ILE A 80 -3.88 4.60 4.91
CA ILE A 80 -4.53 3.44 5.53
C ILE A 80 -5.89 3.85 6.09
N ALA A 81 -6.95 3.22 5.61
CA ALA A 81 -8.33 3.42 6.09
C ALA A 81 -8.77 2.28 7.01
N GLY A 82 -9.88 2.50 7.73
CA GLY A 82 -10.55 1.54 8.62
C GLY A 82 -10.28 1.80 10.12
N GLU A 83 -10.89 1.01 11.00
CA GLU A 83 -10.96 1.31 12.44
C GLU A 83 -10.03 0.42 13.29
N GLN A 84 -9.35 1.02 14.28
CA GLN A 84 -8.41 0.28 15.14
C GLN A 84 -9.09 -0.73 16.07
N GLN A 85 -10.37 -0.52 16.39
CA GLN A 85 -11.13 -1.38 17.32
C GLN A 85 -11.49 -2.75 16.72
N GLY A 86 -11.15 -2.98 15.46
CA GLY A 86 -11.48 -4.18 14.68
C GLY A 86 -11.90 -3.79 13.27
N GLY A 87 -11.87 -4.73 12.32
CA GLY A 87 -12.30 -4.48 10.96
C GLY A 87 -11.20 -4.65 9.91
N LEU A 88 -11.57 -4.30 8.66
CA LEU A 88 -10.70 -4.34 7.50
C LEU A 88 -9.91 -3.03 7.38
N ALA A 89 -8.60 -3.14 7.30
CA ALA A 89 -7.69 -2.08 6.88
C ALA A 89 -7.57 -2.08 5.36
N LYS A 90 -7.81 -0.93 4.73
CA LYS A 90 -7.62 -0.73 3.29
C LYS A 90 -6.43 0.19 3.07
N PHE A 91 -5.50 -0.25 2.23
CA PHE A 91 -4.29 0.49 1.91
C PHE A 91 -4.46 1.12 0.53
N TYR A 92 -4.18 2.41 0.47
CA TYR A 92 -4.27 3.23 -0.73
C TYR A 92 -2.90 3.82 -1.03
N LEU A 93 -2.44 3.68 -2.26
CA LEU A 93 -1.35 4.51 -2.76
C LEU A 93 -1.96 5.74 -3.42
N ILE A 94 -1.60 6.91 -2.91
CA ILE A 94 -2.18 8.20 -3.27
C ILE A 94 -1.11 9.01 -4.00
N ASN A 95 -1.47 9.52 -5.17
CA ASN A 95 -0.61 10.34 -6.01
C ASN A 95 -1.20 11.75 -6.14
N GLU A 96 -0.73 12.70 -5.34
CA GLU A 96 -1.06 14.13 -5.49
C GLU A 96 -0.11 14.86 -6.44
N THR A 97 0.86 14.13 -7.02
CA THR A 97 1.85 14.71 -7.92
C THR A 97 1.31 14.90 -9.34
N SER A 98 2.00 15.73 -10.11
CA SER A 98 1.76 15.89 -11.55
C SER A 98 2.37 14.76 -12.40
N TYR A 99 3.05 13.79 -11.79
CA TYR A 99 3.61 12.62 -12.44
C TYR A 99 2.57 11.50 -12.57
N GLU A 100 2.70 10.70 -13.61
CA GLU A 100 2.16 9.34 -13.62
C GLU A 100 3.15 8.42 -12.87
N LEU A 101 2.65 7.53 -12.02
CA LEU A 101 3.48 6.66 -11.19
C LEU A 101 3.40 5.22 -11.67
N LEU A 102 4.54 4.62 -11.99
CA LEU A 102 4.66 3.17 -12.17
C LEU A 102 5.07 2.54 -10.84
N VAL A 103 4.22 1.66 -10.32
CA VAL A 103 4.31 1.18 -8.94
C VAL A 103 4.45 -0.33 -8.90
N SER A 104 5.35 -0.81 -8.05
CA SER A 104 5.43 -2.20 -7.61
C SER A 104 5.46 -2.26 -6.08
N ILE A 105 4.59 -3.08 -5.49
CA ILE A 105 4.55 -3.32 -4.04
C ILE A 105 4.71 -4.81 -3.80
N SER A 106 5.65 -5.16 -2.93
CA SER A 106 5.93 -6.54 -2.56
C SER A 106 5.94 -6.71 -1.04
N SER A 107 5.56 -7.90 -0.57
CA SER A 107 5.84 -8.35 0.80
C SER A 107 7.30 -8.80 0.89
N LEU A 108 8.01 -8.36 1.93
CA LEU A 108 9.40 -8.69 2.22
C LEU A 108 9.48 -9.72 3.36
N ALA A 109 10.18 -10.83 3.11
CA ALA A 109 10.51 -11.86 4.09
C ALA A 109 12.01 -12.19 4.03
N GLY A 110 12.81 -11.47 4.83
CA GLY A 110 14.26 -11.55 4.76
C GLY A 110 14.78 -10.98 3.43
N ALA A 111 15.49 -11.79 2.65
CA ALA A 111 15.99 -11.41 1.32
C ALA A 111 15.05 -11.79 0.16
N LYS A 112 13.86 -12.33 0.46
CA LYS A 112 12.89 -12.78 -0.55
C LYS A 112 11.70 -11.83 -0.58
N THR A 113 11.15 -11.60 -1.77
CA THR A 113 9.96 -10.79 -1.98
C THR A 113 8.85 -11.57 -2.68
N ILE A 114 7.59 -11.23 -2.37
CA ILE A 114 6.41 -11.70 -3.09
C ILE A 114 5.64 -10.46 -3.54
N GLY A 115 5.41 -10.31 -4.85
CA GLY A 115 4.64 -9.20 -5.40
C GLY A 115 3.19 -9.23 -4.92
N LEU A 116 2.71 -8.10 -4.40
CA LEU A 116 1.33 -7.91 -3.94
C LEU A 116 0.53 -7.07 -4.92
N PHE A 117 1.14 -6.03 -5.49
CA PHE A 117 0.45 -5.06 -6.34
C PHE A 117 1.40 -4.46 -7.38
N VAL A 118 0.86 -4.21 -8.57
CA VAL A 118 1.55 -3.54 -9.68
C VAL A 118 0.53 -2.75 -10.50
N GLN A 119 0.78 -1.46 -10.72
CA GLN A 119 -0.12 -0.61 -11.50
C GLN A 119 0.60 0.68 -11.96
N SER A 120 0.06 1.30 -13.02
CA SER A 120 0.28 2.73 -13.29
C SER A 120 -0.81 3.53 -12.57
N ILE A 121 -0.44 4.55 -11.80
CA ILE A 121 -1.38 5.45 -11.13
C ILE A 121 -1.30 6.82 -11.83
N PRO A 122 -2.40 7.30 -12.43
CA PRO A 122 -2.45 8.61 -13.05
C PRO A 122 -2.12 9.75 -12.08
N ARG A 123 -1.86 10.93 -12.65
CA ARG A 123 -1.69 12.17 -11.88
C ARG A 123 -2.93 12.48 -11.06
N ASN A 124 -2.74 12.97 -9.84
CA ASN A 124 -3.84 13.36 -8.95
C ASN A 124 -4.91 12.26 -8.77
N ASP A 125 -4.46 11.01 -8.61
CA ASP A 125 -5.30 9.82 -8.49
C ASP A 125 -4.78 8.87 -7.41
N PHE A 126 -5.53 7.81 -7.11
CA PHE A 126 -5.16 6.81 -6.11
C PHE A 126 -5.49 5.39 -6.57
N ALA A 127 -4.85 4.41 -5.95
CA ALA A 127 -5.17 3.01 -6.14
C ALA A 127 -5.21 2.26 -4.80
N GLN A 128 -6.22 1.41 -4.60
CA GLN A 128 -6.23 0.46 -3.49
C GLN A 128 -5.21 -0.64 -3.78
N CYS A 129 -4.18 -0.75 -2.96
CA CYS A 129 -3.04 -1.63 -3.24
C CYS A 129 -2.96 -2.86 -2.33
N TYR A 130 -3.63 -2.84 -1.19
CA TYR A 130 -3.64 -3.97 -0.26
C TYR A 130 -4.81 -3.88 0.73
N THR A 131 -5.20 -5.01 1.31
CA THR A 131 -6.18 -5.08 2.40
C THR A 131 -5.74 -6.10 3.43
N ALA A 132 -5.93 -5.80 4.72
CA ALA A 132 -5.64 -6.74 5.81
C ALA A 132 -6.53 -6.45 7.02
N ASN A 133 -6.61 -7.40 7.95
CA ASN A 133 -7.40 -7.24 9.16
C ASN A 133 -6.62 -6.45 10.23
N PHE A 134 -7.25 -5.48 10.91
CA PHE A 134 -6.61 -4.76 12.02
C PHE A 134 -6.23 -5.67 13.19
N SER A 135 -7.00 -6.74 13.44
CA SER A 135 -6.67 -7.72 14.48
C SER A 135 -5.33 -8.43 14.24
N SER A 136 -4.87 -8.49 12.98
CA SER A 136 -3.61 -9.11 12.58
C SER A 136 -2.50 -8.10 12.29
N ILE A 137 -2.59 -6.85 12.76
CA ILE A 137 -1.57 -5.80 12.52
C ILE A 137 -0.14 -6.23 12.87
N GLY A 138 0.05 -7.06 13.89
CA GLY A 138 1.36 -7.60 14.25
C GLY A 138 1.98 -8.55 13.22
N GLN A 139 1.15 -9.09 12.31
CA GLN A 139 1.50 -10.03 11.24
C GLN A 139 1.45 -9.39 9.84
N TRP A 140 1.14 -8.09 9.74
CA TRP A 140 1.18 -7.41 8.45
C TRP A 140 2.60 -7.48 7.86
N PRO A 141 2.73 -7.68 6.54
CA PRO A 141 4.03 -7.82 5.92
C PRO A 141 4.80 -6.51 6.03
N THR A 142 6.13 -6.62 6.00
CA THR A 142 6.95 -5.48 5.63
C THR A 142 6.77 -5.25 4.13
N PHE A 143 6.35 -4.04 3.74
CA PHE A 143 6.15 -3.68 2.35
C PHE A 143 7.46 -3.14 1.78
N TYR A 144 7.84 -3.64 0.62
CA TYR A 144 8.85 -3.04 -0.24
C TYR A 144 8.16 -2.39 -1.43
N ILE A 145 8.19 -1.07 -1.48
CA ILE A 145 7.49 -0.23 -2.44
C ILE A 145 8.51 0.39 -3.37
N GLN A 146 8.32 0.20 -4.68
CA GLN A 146 9.14 0.80 -5.73
C GLN A 146 8.27 1.65 -6.63
N ILE A 147 8.69 2.89 -6.87
CA ILE A 147 7.93 3.88 -7.64
C ILE A 147 8.85 4.56 -8.63
N ILE A 148 8.44 4.56 -9.90
CA ILE A 148 9.08 5.33 -10.97
C ILE A 148 8.12 6.43 -11.39
N ARG A 149 8.62 7.66 -11.45
CA ARG A 149 7.86 8.83 -11.91
C ARG A 149 8.00 8.95 -13.43
N HIS A 150 6.88 9.16 -14.11
CA HIS A 150 6.81 9.36 -15.54
C HIS A 150 6.11 10.68 -15.87
N CYS A 151 6.68 11.47 -16.76
CA CYS A 151 6.08 12.70 -17.27
C CYS A 151 6.52 12.94 -18.73
N PRO A 152 5.61 13.33 -19.63
CA PRO A 152 5.96 13.66 -21.01
C PRO A 152 6.62 15.03 -21.18
N THR A 153 6.62 15.88 -20.14
CA THR A 153 7.26 17.20 -20.16
C THR A 153 8.68 17.15 -19.58
N GLU A 154 9.52 18.10 -19.97
CA GLU A 154 10.86 18.25 -19.40
C GLU A 154 10.81 18.47 -17.88
N GLN A 155 11.45 17.58 -17.14
CA GLN A 155 11.54 17.63 -15.68
C GLN A 155 12.95 17.23 -15.24
N THR A 156 13.31 17.60 -14.02
CA THR A 156 14.59 17.17 -13.45
C THR A 156 14.59 15.66 -13.25
N LEU A 157 15.70 15.00 -13.62
CA LEU A 157 15.85 13.56 -13.39
C LEU A 157 15.82 13.23 -11.89
N VAL A 158 14.90 12.35 -11.49
CA VAL A 158 14.78 11.83 -10.12
C VAL A 158 15.04 10.32 -10.14
N GLN A 159 15.76 9.82 -9.15
CA GLN A 159 15.97 8.38 -8.99
C GLN A 159 14.63 7.68 -8.63
N PRO A 160 14.42 6.43 -9.07
CA PRO A 160 13.30 5.62 -8.61
C PRO A 160 13.25 5.59 -7.08
N LEU A 161 12.06 5.82 -6.53
CA LEU A 161 11.85 5.72 -5.09
C LEU A 161 11.76 4.24 -4.73
N SER A 162 12.55 3.82 -3.74
CA SER A 162 12.45 2.49 -3.13
C SER A 162 12.33 2.66 -1.62
N LYS A 163 11.27 2.11 -1.04
CA LYS A 163 10.95 2.29 0.37
C LYS A 163 10.56 0.98 1.02
N GLU A 164 11.21 0.67 2.13
CA GLU A 164 10.79 -0.41 3.03
C GLU A 164 9.95 0.19 4.15
N ILE A 165 8.71 -0.28 4.30
CA ILE A 165 7.77 0.20 5.33
C ILE A 165 7.19 -0.98 6.09
N ARG A 166 7.29 -0.90 7.41
CA ARG A 166 6.59 -1.79 8.32
C ARG A 166 5.64 -0.96 9.17
N ILE A 167 4.34 -1.19 9.01
CA ILE A 167 3.31 -0.52 9.79
C ILE A 167 3.08 -1.27 11.09
N ARG A 168 3.16 -0.56 12.21
CA ARG A 168 2.86 -1.08 13.55
C ARG A 168 1.69 -0.30 14.14
N PHE A 169 1.08 -0.87 15.17
CA PHE A 169 -0.01 -0.22 15.90
C PHE A 169 0.36 1.20 16.40
N SER A 170 1.60 1.38 16.87
CA SER A 170 2.10 2.68 17.33
C SER A 170 2.13 3.75 16.23
N ASP A 171 2.32 3.34 14.98
CA ASP A 171 2.42 4.24 13.84
C ASP A 171 1.03 4.80 13.44
N LEU A 172 -0.05 4.15 13.90
CA LEU A 172 -1.45 4.56 13.71
C LEU A 172 -2.00 5.37 14.90
N GLY A 173 -1.15 5.87 15.80
CA GLY A 173 -1.56 6.70 16.94
C GLY A 173 -1.93 8.14 16.56
N HIS A 174 -1.53 8.59 15.38
CA HIS A 174 -1.84 9.94 14.89
C HIS A 174 -3.28 10.05 14.37
N ALA A 175 -3.79 11.28 14.31
CA ALA A 175 -5.12 11.53 13.78
C ALA A 175 -5.19 11.20 12.29
N LYS A 176 -6.29 10.60 11.85
CA LYS A 176 -6.56 10.39 10.42
C LYS A 176 -6.78 11.74 9.74
N GLU A 177 -6.27 11.85 8.52
CA GLU A 177 -6.41 13.01 7.66
C GLU A 177 -7.43 12.75 6.56
N ARG A 178 -7.98 13.84 6.00
CA ARG A 178 -8.89 13.75 4.85
C ARG A 178 -8.10 14.04 3.60
N VAL A 179 -8.18 13.15 2.63
CA VAL A 179 -7.58 13.29 1.30
C VAL A 179 -8.71 13.62 0.33
N GLU A 180 -8.54 14.63 -0.54
CA GLU A 180 -9.64 15.11 -1.40
C GLU A 180 -10.20 14.04 -2.35
N MET A 181 -9.33 13.20 -2.90
CA MET A 181 -9.69 12.13 -3.83
C MET A 181 -10.30 10.89 -3.13
N LEU A 182 -10.18 10.78 -1.80
CA LEU A 182 -10.73 9.67 -1.02
C LEU A 182 -11.99 10.11 -0.25
N GLN A 183 -12.99 9.23 -0.21
CA GLN A 183 -14.22 9.47 0.56
C GLN A 183 -14.06 9.19 2.06
N GLU A 184 -12.97 8.51 2.45
CA GLU A 184 -12.70 8.08 3.81
C GLU A 184 -11.49 8.83 4.40
N LYS A 185 -11.43 8.91 5.73
CA LYS A 185 -10.25 9.44 6.43
C LYS A 185 -9.19 8.36 6.56
N VAL A 186 -7.94 8.71 6.36
CA VAL A 186 -6.82 7.77 6.35
C VAL A 186 -5.65 8.23 7.21
N TRP A 187 -4.90 7.29 7.77
CA TRP A 187 -3.55 7.59 8.26
C TRP A 187 -2.62 7.75 7.07
N LEU A 188 -1.93 8.88 6.97
CA LEU A 188 -1.04 9.19 5.85
C LEU A 188 0.42 8.96 6.21
N PHE A 189 1.12 8.25 5.32
CA PHE A 189 2.57 8.04 5.38
C PHE A 189 3.20 8.57 4.10
N GLU A 190 3.94 9.66 4.20
CA GLU A 190 4.65 10.28 3.06
C GLU A 190 5.82 9.41 2.60
N LEU A 191 5.76 8.92 1.35
CA LEU A 191 6.73 7.99 0.78
C LEU A 191 7.92 8.71 0.15
N ASP A 192 7.70 9.91 -0.36
CA ASP A 192 8.69 10.74 -1.05
C ASP A 192 9.40 11.76 -0.15
N LYS A 193 9.13 11.69 1.16
CA LYS A 193 9.92 12.41 2.16
C LYS A 193 11.34 11.85 2.17
N LYS A 194 12.32 12.76 2.02
CA LYS A 194 13.72 12.40 2.26
C LYS A 194 13.86 12.05 3.75
N GLU A 195 14.20 10.80 4.04
CA GLU A 195 14.65 10.46 5.39
C GLU A 195 15.92 11.27 5.65
N GLU A 196 15.85 12.14 6.66
CA GLU A 196 17.06 12.60 7.31
C GLU A 196 17.72 11.34 7.85
N ASP A 197 18.93 11.07 7.36
CA ASP A 197 19.76 9.96 7.82
C ASP A 197 20.09 10.25 9.29
N ILE A 198 19.21 9.83 10.22
CA ILE A 198 19.45 9.92 11.66
C ILE A 198 20.54 8.89 11.92
N GLY A 199 21.79 9.30 11.74
CA GLY A 199 22.96 8.43 11.66
C GLY A 199 23.06 7.43 12.80
N ILE A 200 22.49 6.24 12.57
CA ILE A 200 22.66 5.04 13.41
C ILE A 200 24.15 4.62 13.40
N ASP A 201 24.93 5.08 12.42
CA ASP A 201 26.38 4.90 12.34
C ASP A 201 27.18 5.66 13.42
N LYS A 202 26.67 6.78 13.96
CA LYS A 202 27.35 7.51 15.04
C LYS A 202 27.19 6.86 16.43
N LEU A 203 26.21 5.98 16.62
CA LEU A 203 26.01 5.30 17.91
C LEU A 203 26.95 4.10 18.09
N LYS A 204 27.42 3.45 17.01
CA LYS A 204 28.36 2.31 17.11
C LYS A 204 29.79 2.73 17.43
N SER A 205 30.18 3.96 17.08
CA SER A 205 31.54 4.47 17.29
C SER A 205 31.80 4.93 18.73
N HIS A 206 30.76 5.22 19.52
CA HIS A 206 30.91 5.64 20.93
C HIS A 206 30.92 4.49 21.96
N PHE A 207 30.53 3.26 21.60
CA PHE A 207 30.43 2.14 22.56
C PHE A 207 31.71 1.29 22.72
N ILE A 208 32.79 1.54 21.97
CA ILE A 208 34.01 0.69 22.00
C ILE A 208 35.20 1.32 22.77
N SER A 209 35.07 2.50 23.39
CA SER A 209 36.23 3.19 23.99
C SER A 209 36.47 2.97 25.49
N HIS A 210 35.85 2.00 26.18
CA HIS A 210 36.16 1.75 27.60
C HIS A 210 36.24 0.26 27.94
N ARG A 211 37.35 -0.39 27.54
CA ARG A 211 37.83 -1.60 28.22
C ARG A 211 39.16 -1.26 28.91
N PRO A 212 39.23 -1.22 30.25
CA PRO A 212 40.48 -0.98 30.94
C PRO A 212 41.40 -2.20 30.75
N LYS A 213 42.68 -1.93 30.41
CA LYS A 213 43.75 -2.94 30.43
C LYS A 213 43.93 -3.41 31.88
N ARG A 214 43.76 -4.71 32.10
CA ARG A 214 44.15 -5.38 33.35
C ARG A 214 45.67 -5.55 33.31
N SER A 215 46.40 -4.86 34.19
CA SER A 215 47.80 -5.19 34.53
C SER A 215 47.82 -6.34 35.52
#